data_AF-A0A7C7I049-F1
#
_entry.id   AF-A0A7C7I049-F1
#
_cell.length_a   1.000
_cell.length_b   1.000
_cell.length_c   1.000
_cell.angle_alpha   90.00
_cell.angle_beta   90.00
_cell.angle_gamma   90.00
#
_symmetry.space_group_name_H-M   'P 1'
#
loop_
_entity.id
_entity.type
_entity.pdbx_description
1 polymer ?
#
loop_
_entity_poly.entity_id
_entity_poly.type
_entity_poly.pdbx_seq_one_letter_code
_entity_poly.pdbx_strand_id
1 'polypeptide(L)'
;MTARPVDVAPTGPVRFPDSGLGRGWEASAVIVLTALLLIFGLVSLYNASSIFAMEQELADTYYVLRQGTGVAIGVVVMVICAFIPYSVWSRLSWPLLLISIGSLVLLVVPWTESIAPSINGSRRWLRIGITVQPSEFAKIAIVVWTAGMAVKKASQFRSLRRGLAPFLVAWALLVVPIALEPDFSTALLIGLLGLIIIFSAGARISHFVFLGLVLVPIVYWQLVGEGFRVKRLLAWADPASDPAGAGFQAYQSLLALGSGGLTGVGIGQGRLEVQAIQC
;
A
#
# COMPACT_ATOMS: atom_id res chain seq x y z
N MET A 1 -8.40 38.43 -37.22
CA MET A 1 -7.40 37.93 -36.26
C MET A 1 -7.65 36.46 -36.02
N THR A 2 -6.97 35.59 -36.78
CA THR A 2 -7.09 34.13 -36.66
C THR A 2 -6.19 33.66 -35.52
N ALA A 3 -6.78 33.11 -34.46
CA ALA A 3 -6.04 32.55 -33.34
C ALA A 3 -5.15 31.41 -33.85
N ARG A 4 -3.82 31.55 -33.70
CA ARG A 4 -2.90 30.44 -33.90
C ARG A 4 -3.17 29.39 -32.81
N PRO A 5 -3.39 28.12 -33.15
CA PRO A 5 -3.44 27.07 -32.14
C PRO A 5 -2.06 27.00 -31.48
N VAL A 6 -2.02 27.24 -30.17
CA VAL A 6 -0.83 27.02 -29.36
C VAL A 6 -0.62 25.52 -29.31
N ASP A 7 0.34 25.04 -30.11
CA ASP A 7 0.77 23.65 -30.05
C ASP A 7 1.55 23.44 -28.77
N VAL A 8 0.93 22.75 -27.81
CA VAL A 8 1.51 22.42 -26.49
C VAL A 8 2.32 21.12 -26.55
N ALA A 9 2.49 20.52 -27.74
CA ALA A 9 3.34 19.36 -27.89
C ALA A 9 4.82 19.74 -27.63
N PRO A 10 5.53 19.04 -26.74
CA PRO A 10 6.94 19.32 -26.48
C PRO A 10 7.75 19.21 -27.78
N THR A 11 8.31 20.33 -28.27
CA THR A 11 9.08 20.42 -29.52
C THR A 11 10.51 19.92 -29.34
N GLY A 12 10.68 18.73 -28.78
CA GLY A 12 11.98 18.10 -28.61
C GLY A 12 11.91 16.74 -27.93
N PRO A 13 12.93 15.88 -28.09
CA PRO A 13 13.03 14.65 -27.31
C PRO A 13 13.12 15.04 -25.83
N VAL A 14 12.15 14.60 -25.03
CA VAL A 14 12.14 14.80 -23.57
C VAL A 14 13.39 14.13 -23.00
N ARG A 15 14.41 14.94 -22.67
CA ARG A 15 15.63 14.47 -22.00
C ARG A 15 15.32 14.34 -20.52
N PHE A 16 14.96 13.14 -20.10
CA PHE A 16 14.92 12.81 -18.67
C PHE A 16 16.36 12.85 -18.11
N PRO A 17 16.57 13.33 -16.88
CA PRO A 17 17.88 13.28 -16.25
C PRO A 17 18.43 11.85 -16.26
N ASP A 18 19.66 11.68 -16.76
CA ASP A 18 20.33 10.37 -16.83
C ASP A 18 20.70 9.81 -15.44
N SER A 19 20.70 10.67 -14.41
CA SER A 19 20.94 10.33 -13.00
C SER A 19 19.65 10.34 -12.16
N GLY A 20 19.46 9.31 -11.33
CA GLY A 20 18.26 9.08 -10.50
C GLY A 20 18.02 10.08 -9.36
N LEU A 21 18.99 10.94 -9.04
CA LEU A 21 18.82 12.06 -8.11
C LEU A 21 18.55 13.35 -8.90
N GLY A 22 17.27 13.72 -8.99
CA GLY A 22 16.89 15.02 -9.51
C GLY A 22 17.54 16.12 -8.67
N ARG A 23 18.30 17.03 -9.29
CA ARG A 23 18.91 18.21 -8.61
C ARG A 23 17.90 19.33 -8.29
N GLY A 24 16.60 19.03 -8.34
CA GLY A 24 15.52 19.99 -8.13
C GLY A 24 15.09 20.10 -6.66
N TRP A 25 14.49 21.24 -6.30
CA TRP A 25 13.90 21.46 -4.98
C TRP A 25 12.81 20.45 -4.63
N GLU A 26 12.14 19.88 -5.64
CA GLU A 26 11.12 18.83 -5.51
C GLU A 26 11.66 17.58 -4.81
N ALA A 27 12.84 17.11 -5.23
CA ALA A 27 13.47 15.92 -4.63
C ALA A 27 13.84 16.18 -3.17
N SER A 28 14.43 17.34 -2.89
CA SER A 28 14.74 17.76 -1.52
C SER A 28 13.49 17.88 -0.66
N ALA A 29 12.40 18.45 -1.19
CA ALA A 29 11.14 18.61 -0.48
C ALA A 29 10.52 17.25 -0.10
N VAL A 30 10.51 16.29 -1.03
CA VAL A 30 9.99 14.94 -0.76
C VAL A 30 10.83 14.23 0.31
N ILE A 31 12.16 14.35 0.27
CA ILE A 31 13.05 13.75 1.28
C ILE A 31 12.80 14.38 2.65
N VAL A 32 12.74 15.71 2.75
CA VAL A 32 12.49 16.42 4.00
C VAL A 32 11.13 16.06 4.57
N LEU A 33 10.08 16.05 3.74
CA LEU A 33 8.73 15.67 4.17
C LEU A 33 8.71 14.22 4.68
N THR A 34 9.36 13.30 3.97
CA THR A 34 9.47 11.90 4.38
C THR A 34 10.19 11.77 5.73
N ALA A 35 11.29 12.52 5.93
CA ALA A 35 12.03 12.52 7.20
C ALA A 35 11.18 13.07 8.36
N LEU A 36 10.44 14.16 8.14
CA LEU A 36 9.54 14.74 9.14
C LEU A 36 8.44 13.75 9.55
N LEU A 37 7.81 13.09 8.56
CA LEU A 37 6.79 12.08 8.82
C LEU A 37 7.36 10.85 9.55
N LEU A 38 8.58 10.42 9.21
CA LEU A 38 9.26 9.33 9.91
C LEU A 38 9.57 9.68 11.37
N ILE A 39 10.10 10.89 11.62
CA ILE A 39 10.37 11.36 12.99
C ILE A 39 9.07 11.45 13.79
N PHE A 40 8.03 12.05 13.21
CA PHE A 40 6.72 12.13 13.83
C PHE A 40 6.16 10.74 14.17
N GLY A 41 6.26 9.79 13.23
CA GLY A 41 5.83 8.41 13.44
C GLY A 41 6.61 7.69 14.54
N LEU A 42 7.93 7.89 14.64
CA LEU A 42 8.74 7.31 15.70
C LEU A 42 8.41 7.90 17.08
N VAL A 43 8.15 9.20 17.16
CA VAL A 43 7.71 9.86 18.40
C VAL A 43 6.33 9.35 18.81
N SER A 44 5.39 9.24 17.85
CA SER A 44 4.06 8.69 18.11
C SER A 44 4.14 7.24 18.59
N LEU A 45 5.01 6.42 17.99
CA LEU A 45 5.22 5.03 18.41
C LEU A 45 5.76 4.96 19.83
N TYR A 46 6.77 5.77 20.19
CA TYR A 46 7.31 5.79 21.55
C TYR A 46 6.23 6.07 22.59
N ASN A 47 5.37 7.06 22.33
CA ASN A 47 4.27 7.40 23.22
C ASN A 47 3.30 6.22 23.39
N ALA A 48 2.88 5.60 22.29
CA ALA A 48 1.91 4.50 22.33
C ALA A 48 2.51 3.19 22.90
N SER A 49 3.78 2.89 22.63
CA SER A 49 4.39 1.59 22.96
C SER A 49 5.03 1.53 24.35
N SER A 50 5.34 2.68 24.96
CA SER A 50 5.97 2.75 26.28
C SER A 50 5.17 1.99 27.34
N ILE A 51 3.84 2.07 27.28
CA ILE A 51 2.93 1.39 28.22
C ILE A 51 2.93 -0.14 28.00
N PHE A 52 2.93 -0.61 26.75
CA PHE A 52 3.01 -2.05 26.42
C PHE A 52 4.33 -2.69 26.82
N ALA A 53 5.42 -1.93 26.68
CA ALA A 53 6.73 -2.40 27.11
C ALA A 53 6.78 -2.60 28.63
N MET A 54 6.20 -1.67 29.41
CA MET A 54 6.10 -1.79 30.86
C MET A 54 5.24 -3.00 31.29
N GLU A 55 4.13 -3.29 30.60
CA GLU A 55 3.28 -4.45 30.89
C GLU A 55 3.95 -5.81 30.59
N GLN A 56 4.91 -5.85 29.66
CA GLN A 56 5.63 -7.06 29.28
C GLN A 56 7.03 -7.17 29.93
N GLU A 57 7.33 -6.33 30.94
CA GLU A 57 8.64 -6.24 31.59
C GLU A 57 9.82 -5.98 30.60
N LEU A 58 9.52 -5.38 29.45
CA LEU A 58 10.50 -4.98 28.46
C LEU A 58 10.94 -3.53 28.71
N ALA A 59 12.15 -3.19 28.27
CA ALA A 59 12.58 -1.79 28.28
C ALA A 59 11.62 -0.94 27.42
N ASP A 60 11.22 0.23 27.91
CA ASP A 60 10.28 1.16 27.25
C ASP A 60 10.65 1.46 25.79
N THR A 61 11.94 1.39 25.47
CA THR A 61 12.52 1.65 24.15
C THR A 61 12.50 0.44 23.20
N TYR A 62 12.08 -0.75 23.64
CA TYR A 62 12.21 -2.00 22.86
C TYR A 62 11.55 -1.91 21.48
N TYR A 63 10.28 -1.48 21.42
CA TYR A 63 9.54 -1.33 20.16
C TYR A 63 10.10 -0.22 19.28
N VAL A 64 10.59 0.87 19.88
CA VAL A 64 11.22 1.98 19.16
C VAL A 64 12.56 1.58 18.57
N LEU A 65 13.39 0.84 19.31
CA LEU A 65 14.66 0.30 18.80
C LEU A 65 14.44 -0.66 17.65
N ARG A 66 13.44 -1.56 17.77
CA ARG A 66 13.06 -2.47 16.70
C ARG A 66 12.52 -1.74 15.47
N GLN A 67 11.73 -0.69 15.64
CA GLN A 67 11.30 0.15 14.52
C GLN A 67 12.48 0.92 13.92
N GLY A 68 13.41 1.39 14.76
CA GLY A 68 14.63 2.09 14.36
C GLY A 68 15.54 1.24 13.47
N THR A 69 15.69 -0.07 13.74
CA THR A 69 16.43 -0.96 12.84
C THR A 69 15.74 -1.11 11.49
N GLY A 70 14.40 -1.20 11.47
CA GLY A 70 13.61 -1.19 10.24
C GLY A 70 13.78 0.09 9.43
N VAL A 71 13.76 1.26 10.09
CA VAL A 71 14.02 2.56 9.47
C VAL A 71 15.43 2.64 8.91
N ALA A 72 16.44 2.18 9.66
CA ALA A 72 17.83 2.18 9.19
C ALA A 72 17.99 1.32 7.92
N ILE A 73 17.43 0.10 7.91
CA ILE A 73 17.43 -0.77 6.73
C ILE A 73 16.69 -0.10 5.56
N GLY A 74 15.52 0.49 5.83
CA GLY A 74 14.73 1.21 4.82
C GLY A 74 15.48 2.38 4.18
N VAL A 75 16.20 3.18 4.98
CA VAL A 75 17.04 4.29 4.49
C VAL A 75 18.18 3.77 3.62
N VAL A 76 18.86 2.70 4.04
CA VAL A 76 19.92 2.08 3.23
C VAL A 76 19.36 1.60 1.88
N VAL A 77 18.23 0.90 1.89
CA VAL A 77 17.56 0.43 0.66
C VAL A 77 17.13 1.60 -0.22
N MET A 78 16.56 2.66 0.35
CA MET A 78 16.16 3.88 -0.37
C MET A 78 17.36 4.53 -1.07
N VAL A 79 18.49 4.69 -0.36
CA VAL A 79 19.72 5.26 -0.94
C VAL A 79 20.24 4.40 -2.08
N ILE A 80 20.29 3.08 -1.91
CA ILE A 80 20.69 2.15 -2.99
C ILE A 80 19.76 2.32 -4.20
N CYS A 81 18.44 2.31 -4.00
CA CYS A 81 17.47 2.48 -5.07
C CYS A 81 17.59 3.83 -5.79
N ALA A 82 17.93 4.91 -5.08
CA ALA A 82 18.12 6.25 -5.65
C ALA A 82 19.30 6.32 -6.63
N PHE A 83 20.30 5.45 -6.48
CA PHE A 83 21.44 5.36 -7.41
C PHE A 83 21.18 4.43 -8.60
N ILE A 84 20.12 3.63 -8.59
CA ILE A 84 19.80 2.71 -9.70
C ILE A 84 19.05 3.48 -10.80
N PRO A 85 19.56 3.51 -12.05
CA PRO A 85 18.90 4.23 -13.13
C PRO A 85 17.56 3.59 -13.50
N TYR A 86 16.59 4.41 -13.90
CA TYR A 86 15.24 3.96 -14.24
C TYR A 86 15.21 2.91 -15.36
N SER A 87 16.22 2.89 -16.24
CA SER A 87 16.35 1.91 -17.32
C SER A 87 16.54 0.48 -16.79
N VAL A 88 17.20 0.32 -15.64
CA VAL A 88 17.36 -0.98 -14.97
C VAL A 88 16.00 -1.44 -14.42
N TRP A 89 15.26 -0.55 -13.76
CA TRP A 89 13.90 -0.84 -13.28
C TRP A 89 12.97 -1.28 -14.41
N SER A 90 13.05 -0.62 -15.58
CA SER A 90 12.28 -1.02 -16.77
C SER A 90 12.64 -2.42 -17.28
N ARG A 91 13.92 -2.82 -17.22
CA ARG A 91 14.36 -4.19 -17.59
C ARG A 91 13.96 -5.23 -16.54
N LEU A 92 14.01 -4.86 -15.26
CA LEU A 92 13.63 -5.72 -14.13
C LEU A 92 12.11 -5.84 -13.94
N SER A 93 11.29 -5.10 -14.68
CA SER A 93 9.83 -5.15 -14.61
C SER A 93 9.26 -6.57 -14.63
N TRP A 94 9.67 -7.40 -15.59
CA TRP A 94 9.22 -8.78 -15.71
C TRP A 94 9.73 -9.68 -14.58
N PRO A 95 11.04 -9.72 -14.26
CA PRO A 95 11.55 -10.44 -13.09
C PRO A 95 10.83 -10.06 -11.79
N LEU A 96 10.65 -8.77 -11.51
CA LEU A 96 9.95 -8.29 -10.31
C LEU A 96 8.50 -8.79 -10.24
N LEU A 97 7.79 -8.74 -11.37
CA LEU A 97 6.42 -9.26 -11.46
C LEU A 97 6.39 -10.77 -11.18
N LEU A 98 7.25 -11.55 -11.84
CA LEU A 98 7.28 -13.01 -11.71
C LEU A 98 7.68 -13.47 -10.31
N ILE A 99 8.66 -12.81 -9.68
CA ILE A 99 9.05 -13.07 -8.29
C ILE A 99 7.91 -12.74 -7.33
N SER A 100 7.19 -11.63 -7.57
CA SER A 100 6.03 -11.25 -6.75
C SER A 100 4.88 -12.26 -6.90
N ILE A 101 4.57 -12.69 -8.13
CA ILE A 101 3.57 -13.75 -8.37
C ILE A 101 4.00 -15.05 -7.69
N GLY A 102 5.27 -15.46 -7.87
CA GLY A 102 5.79 -16.70 -7.29
C GLY A 102 5.73 -16.71 -5.76
N SER A 103 6.11 -15.59 -5.13
CA SER A 103 6.04 -15.45 -3.66
C SER A 103 4.61 -15.43 -3.13
N LEU A 104 3.66 -14.82 -3.85
CA LEU A 104 2.23 -14.86 -3.49
C LEU A 104 1.63 -16.26 -3.67
N VAL A 105 1.95 -16.94 -4.77
CA VAL A 105 1.51 -18.33 -4.98
C VAL A 105 2.06 -19.23 -3.87
N LEU A 106 3.29 -19.00 -3.43
CA LEU A 106 3.90 -19.74 -2.33
C LEU A 106 3.09 -19.60 -1.02
N LEU A 107 2.44 -18.47 -0.77
CA LEU A 107 1.58 -18.29 0.40
C LEU A 107 0.28 -19.11 0.34
N VAL A 108 -0.26 -19.31 -0.87
CA VAL A 108 -1.55 -20.00 -1.08
C VAL A 108 -1.39 -21.53 -1.10
N VAL A 109 -0.23 -22.06 -1.50
CA VAL A 109 -0.01 -23.51 -1.60
C VAL A 109 -0.15 -24.20 -0.23
N PRO A 110 -0.90 -25.32 -0.10
CA PRO A 110 -1.10 -25.99 1.19
C PRO A 110 0.19 -26.51 1.85
N TRP A 111 1.17 -26.94 1.05
CA TRP A 111 2.40 -27.56 1.54
C TRP A 111 3.39 -26.58 2.18
N THR A 112 3.11 -25.28 2.16
CA THR A 112 4.02 -24.23 2.65
C THR A 112 3.62 -23.66 4.01
N GLU A 113 2.67 -24.29 4.72
CA GLU A 113 2.19 -23.84 6.03
C GLU A 113 3.30 -23.69 7.07
N SER A 114 4.35 -24.49 6.97
CA SER A 114 5.55 -24.39 7.82
C SER A 114 6.31 -23.09 7.65
N ILE A 115 6.29 -22.50 6.45
CA ILE A 115 7.03 -21.28 6.10
C ILE A 115 6.10 -20.05 6.07
N ALA A 116 4.81 -20.26 5.80
CA ALA A 116 3.79 -19.22 5.77
C ALA A 116 2.66 -19.56 6.76
N PRO A 117 2.87 -19.32 8.07
CA PRO A 117 1.88 -19.65 9.09
C PRO A 117 0.65 -18.75 8.97
N SER A 118 -0.52 -19.31 9.33
CA SER A 118 -1.75 -18.51 9.46
C SER A 118 -1.69 -17.67 10.73
N ILE A 119 -1.68 -16.35 10.59
CA ILE A 119 -1.76 -15.39 11.70
C ILE A 119 -3.11 -14.70 11.59
N ASN A 120 -3.92 -14.75 12.65
CA ASN A 120 -5.28 -14.17 12.67
C ASN A 120 -6.17 -14.65 11.50
N GLY A 121 -6.07 -15.95 11.15
CA GLY A 121 -6.85 -16.56 10.08
C GLY A 121 -6.37 -16.26 8.65
N SER A 122 -5.18 -15.65 8.48
CA SER A 122 -4.65 -15.25 7.17
C SER A 122 -3.16 -15.57 7.02
N ARG A 123 -2.76 -16.04 5.82
CA ARG A 123 -1.38 -16.45 5.47
C ARG A 123 -0.68 -15.35 4.66
N ARG A 124 -0.34 -14.22 5.31
CA ARG A 124 0.27 -13.05 4.64
C ARG A 124 1.79 -12.97 4.74
N TRP A 125 2.37 -13.72 5.67
CA TRP A 125 3.75 -13.54 6.08
C TRP A 125 4.56 -14.78 5.73
N LEU A 126 5.66 -14.57 5.01
CA LEU A 126 6.65 -15.60 4.75
C LEU A 126 7.77 -15.49 5.79
N ARG A 127 7.99 -16.56 6.56
CA ARG A 127 8.99 -16.64 7.63
C ARG A 127 10.16 -17.52 7.20
N ILE A 128 11.15 -16.93 6.52
CA ILE A 128 12.38 -17.62 6.10
C ILE A 128 13.56 -16.94 6.79
N GLY A 129 13.69 -17.16 8.10
CA GLY A 129 14.68 -16.48 8.97
C GLY A 129 14.38 -14.99 9.22
N ILE A 130 13.88 -14.29 8.21
CA ILE A 130 13.26 -12.97 8.29
C ILE A 130 11.76 -13.09 7.97
N THR A 131 10.96 -12.19 8.53
CA THR A 131 9.52 -12.12 8.25
C THR A 131 9.29 -11.10 7.15
N VAL A 132 8.73 -11.54 6.03
CA VAL A 132 8.55 -10.72 4.84
C VAL A 132 7.11 -10.84 4.35
N GLN A 133 6.56 -9.74 3.84
CA GLN A 133 5.20 -9.69 3.31
C GLN A 133 5.25 -9.58 1.78
N PRO A 134 4.99 -10.68 1.03
CA PRO A 134 5.01 -10.70 -0.43
C PRO A 134 4.16 -9.61 -1.10
N SER A 135 3.03 -9.24 -0.49
CA SER A 135 2.13 -8.22 -1.03
C SER A 135 2.75 -6.81 -1.07
N GLU A 136 3.77 -6.52 -0.26
CA GLU A 136 4.53 -5.27 -0.33
C GLU A 136 5.36 -5.20 -1.62
N PHE A 137 6.00 -6.29 -2.02
CA PHE A 137 6.71 -6.37 -3.30
C PHE A 137 5.75 -6.32 -4.49
N ALA A 138 4.56 -6.92 -4.35
CA ALA A 138 3.54 -6.87 -5.40
C ALA A 138 3.11 -5.43 -5.74
N LYS A 139 3.06 -4.53 -4.76
CA LYS A 139 2.80 -3.08 -4.98
C LYS A 139 3.90 -2.41 -5.81
N ILE A 140 5.17 -2.75 -5.55
CA ILE A 140 6.29 -2.19 -6.33
C ILE A 140 6.28 -2.80 -7.75
N ALA A 141 6.11 -4.11 -7.84
CA ALA A 141 6.10 -4.84 -9.11
C ALA A 141 4.97 -4.38 -10.04
N ILE A 142 3.76 -4.15 -9.50
CA ILE A 142 2.65 -3.67 -10.31
C ILE A 142 2.92 -2.29 -10.88
N VAL A 143 3.53 -1.39 -10.09
CA VAL A 143 3.86 -0.03 -10.52
C VAL A 143 4.91 -0.07 -11.64
N VAL A 144 6.04 -0.75 -11.38
CA VAL A 144 7.17 -0.80 -12.32
C VAL A 144 6.78 -1.53 -13.61
N TRP A 145 6.09 -2.67 -13.51
CA TRP A 145 5.68 -3.45 -14.68
C TRP A 145 4.61 -2.75 -15.49
N THR A 146 3.58 -2.21 -14.84
CA THR A 146 2.49 -1.51 -15.56
C THR A 146 3.04 -0.29 -16.27
N ALA A 147 3.87 0.53 -15.61
CA ALA A 147 4.49 1.70 -16.25
C ALA A 147 5.39 1.29 -17.43
N GLY A 148 6.27 0.31 -17.24
CA GLY A 148 7.17 -0.15 -18.30
C GLY A 148 6.44 -0.75 -19.51
N MET A 149 5.36 -1.50 -19.28
CA MET A 149 4.53 -2.07 -20.34
C MET A 149 3.61 -1.03 -20.98
N ALA A 150 3.15 -0.03 -20.23
CA ALA A 150 2.32 1.04 -20.74
C ALA A 150 3.04 1.86 -21.81
N VAL A 151 4.32 2.18 -21.60
CA VAL A 151 5.14 2.86 -22.62
C VAL A 151 5.24 2.03 -23.90
N LYS A 152 5.46 0.71 -23.79
CA LYS A 152 5.61 -0.19 -24.95
C LYS A 152 4.30 -0.42 -25.71
N LYS A 153 3.16 -0.38 -25.02
CA LYS A 153 1.82 -0.64 -25.59
C LYS A 153 0.97 0.62 -25.77
N ALA A 154 1.56 1.82 -25.66
CA ALA A 154 0.85 3.09 -25.70
C ALA A 154 -0.10 3.24 -26.91
N SER A 155 0.36 2.84 -28.11
CA SER A 155 -0.43 2.90 -29.34
C SER A 155 -1.66 1.97 -29.36
N GLN A 156 -1.70 0.97 -28.48
CA GLN A 156 -2.74 -0.06 -28.45
C GLN A 156 -3.80 0.17 -27.36
N PHE A 157 -3.64 1.18 -26.49
CA PHE A 157 -4.55 1.45 -25.36
C PHE A 157 -5.99 1.78 -25.74
N ARG A 158 -6.24 2.15 -27.00
CA ARG A 158 -7.60 2.38 -27.50
C ARG A 158 -8.41 1.09 -27.66
N SER A 159 -7.75 -0.08 -27.68
CA SER A 159 -8.37 -1.40 -27.79
C SER A 159 -8.43 -2.10 -26.44
N LEU A 160 -9.64 -2.52 -26.02
CA LEU A 160 -9.85 -3.37 -24.84
C LEU A 160 -8.99 -4.65 -24.89
N ARG A 161 -9.05 -5.36 -26.02
CA ARG A 161 -8.45 -6.69 -26.15
C ARG A 161 -6.93 -6.68 -26.31
N ARG A 162 -6.38 -5.74 -27.09
CA ARG A 162 -4.92 -5.68 -27.35
C ARG A 162 -4.17 -4.73 -26.42
N GLY A 163 -4.87 -3.70 -25.95
CA GLY A 163 -4.36 -2.71 -25.00
C GLY A 163 -4.52 -3.18 -23.57
N LEU A 164 -5.76 -3.26 -23.06
CA LEU A 164 -6.02 -3.44 -21.63
C LEU A 164 -5.92 -4.90 -21.13
N ALA A 165 -6.37 -5.88 -21.93
CA ALA A 165 -6.43 -7.27 -21.49
C ALA A 165 -5.09 -7.86 -20.96
N PRO A 166 -3.92 -7.61 -21.58
CA PRO A 166 -2.65 -8.09 -21.04
C PRO A 166 -2.34 -7.56 -19.63
N PHE A 167 -2.75 -6.32 -19.33
CA PHE A 167 -2.59 -5.76 -17.99
C PHE A 167 -3.54 -6.42 -17.00
N LEU A 168 -4.81 -6.59 -17.37
CA LEU A 168 -5.80 -7.25 -16.51
C LEU A 168 -5.39 -8.68 -16.15
N VAL A 169 -4.80 -9.43 -17.09
CA VAL A 169 -4.29 -10.78 -16.82
C VAL A 169 -3.15 -10.73 -15.79
N ALA A 170 -2.15 -9.86 -16.00
CA ALA A 170 -1.04 -9.73 -15.05
C ALA A 170 -1.51 -9.27 -13.66
N TRP A 171 -2.46 -8.34 -13.61
CA TRP A 171 -3.02 -7.84 -12.35
C TRP A 171 -3.84 -8.91 -11.65
N ALA A 172 -4.64 -9.69 -12.38
CA ALA A 172 -5.39 -10.82 -11.82
C ALA A 172 -4.44 -11.84 -11.19
N LEU A 173 -3.28 -12.12 -11.79
CA LEU A 173 -2.27 -13.02 -11.23
C LEU A 173 -1.65 -12.53 -9.91
N LEU A 174 -1.70 -11.24 -9.60
CA LEU A 174 -1.32 -10.69 -8.29
C LEU A 174 -2.51 -10.62 -7.33
N VAL A 175 -3.65 -10.13 -7.81
CA VAL A 175 -4.83 -9.82 -6.99
C VAL A 175 -5.53 -11.09 -6.52
N VAL A 176 -5.62 -12.13 -7.34
CA VAL A 176 -6.32 -13.37 -6.99
C VAL A 176 -5.66 -14.08 -5.79
N PRO A 177 -4.34 -14.35 -5.77
CA PRO A 177 -3.69 -14.92 -4.60
C PRO A 177 -3.92 -14.10 -3.31
N ILE A 178 -3.81 -12.77 -3.40
CA ILE A 178 -4.02 -11.87 -2.25
C ILE A 178 -5.47 -11.91 -1.74
N ALA A 179 -6.43 -12.00 -2.66
CA ALA A 179 -7.84 -12.14 -2.31
C ALA A 179 -8.14 -13.50 -1.66
N LEU A 180 -7.39 -14.55 -2.00
CA LEU A 180 -7.46 -15.87 -1.34
C LEU A 180 -6.82 -15.87 0.06
N GLU A 181 -5.94 -14.91 0.36
CA GLU A 181 -5.33 -14.67 1.69
C GLU A 181 -6.22 -13.80 2.60
N PRO A 182 -7.55 -13.82 2.42
CA PRO A 182 -8.48 -12.73 2.77
C PRO A 182 -7.86 -11.33 3.02
N ASP A 183 -7.02 -10.80 2.14
CA ASP A 183 -6.54 -9.41 2.23
C ASP A 183 -7.16 -8.51 1.14
N PHE A 184 -8.41 -8.12 1.38
CA PHE A 184 -9.17 -7.29 0.45
C PHE A 184 -8.57 -5.88 0.28
N SER A 185 -8.06 -5.28 1.35
CA SER A 185 -7.45 -3.95 1.31
C SER A 185 -6.26 -3.90 0.35
N THR A 186 -5.38 -4.89 0.44
CA THR A 186 -4.18 -4.93 -0.38
C THR A 186 -4.50 -5.27 -1.84
N ALA A 187 -5.46 -6.18 -2.05
CA ALA A 187 -5.98 -6.49 -3.38
C ALA A 187 -6.55 -5.24 -4.09
N LEU A 188 -7.39 -4.47 -3.39
CA LEU A 188 -7.98 -3.23 -3.91
C LEU A 188 -6.91 -2.18 -4.21
N LEU A 189 -5.94 -2.01 -3.32
CA LEU A 189 -4.85 -1.04 -3.48
C LEU A 189 -4.00 -1.35 -4.72
N ILE A 190 -3.62 -2.61 -4.94
CA ILE A 190 -2.85 -3.02 -6.12
C ILE A 190 -3.63 -2.77 -7.41
N GLY A 191 -4.93 -3.09 -7.42
CA GLY A 191 -5.81 -2.78 -8.54
C GLY A 191 -5.89 -1.28 -8.82
N LEU A 192 -6.06 -0.46 -7.78
CA LEU A 192 -6.11 0.99 -7.88
C LEU A 192 -4.80 1.59 -8.40
N LEU A 193 -3.64 1.13 -7.90
CA LEU A 193 -2.33 1.57 -8.38
C LEU A 193 -2.16 1.31 -9.87
N GLY A 194 -2.52 0.10 -10.33
CA GLY A 194 -2.51 -0.23 -11.75
C GLY A 194 -3.42 0.70 -12.55
N LEU A 195 -4.64 0.94 -12.06
CA LEU A 195 -5.63 1.79 -12.74
C LEU A 195 -5.14 3.22 -12.91
N ILE A 196 -4.56 3.80 -11.86
CA ILE A 196 -4.00 5.16 -11.90
C ILE A 196 -2.92 5.26 -12.99
N ILE A 197 -2.06 4.25 -13.11
CA ILE A 197 -0.99 4.25 -14.11
C ILE A 197 -1.55 4.12 -15.53
N ILE A 198 -2.50 3.21 -15.77
CA ILE A 198 -3.12 3.05 -17.10
C ILE A 198 -3.95 4.29 -17.47
N PHE A 199 -4.60 4.92 -16.50
CA PHE A 199 -5.31 6.18 -16.68
C PHE A 199 -4.34 7.28 -17.12
N SER A 200 -3.22 7.41 -16.43
CA SER A 200 -2.15 8.34 -16.77
C SER A 200 -1.53 8.07 -18.13
N ALA A 201 -1.53 6.81 -18.59
CA ALA A 201 -1.06 6.41 -19.92
C ALA A 201 -2.04 6.70 -21.07
N GLY A 202 -3.22 7.26 -20.78
CA GLY A 202 -4.19 7.71 -21.80
C GLY A 202 -5.22 6.64 -22.23
N ALA A 203 -5.50 5.64 -21.40
CA ALA A 203 -6.61 4.72 -21.66
C ALA A 203 -7.97 5.44 -21.62
N ARG A 204 -8.94 4.95 -22.41
CA ARG A 204 -10.26 5.59 -22.50
C ARG A 204 -11.05 5.39 -21.20
N ILE A 205 -11.69 6.46 -20.70
CA ILE A 205 -12.55 6.46 -19.49
C ILE A 205 -13.60 5.33 -19.52
N SER A 206 -14.14 5.00 -20.69
CA SER A 206 -15.10 3.91 -20.87
C SER A 206 -14.63 2.55 -20.34
N HIS A 207 -13.32 2.28 -20.38
CA HIS A 207 -12.75 1.04 -19.88
C HIS A 207 -12.78 0.99 -18.34
N PHE A 208 -12.60 2.14 -17.69
CA PHE A 208 -12.63 2.25 -16.23
C PHE A 208 -14.06 2.10 -15.70
N VAL A 209 -15.04 2.70 -16.38
CA VAL A 209 -16.45 2.51 -16.05
C VAL A 209 -16.84 1.04 -16.17
N PHE A 210 -16.43 0.38 -17.25
CA PHE A 210 -16.67 -1.06 -17.44
C PHE A 210 -16.01 -1.90 -16.34
N LEU A 211 -14.72 -1.65 -16.03
CA LEU A 211 -14.01 -2.41 -15.00
C LEU A 211 -14.62 -2.18 -13.62
N GLY A 212 -15.00 -0.94 -13.30
CA GLY A 212 -15.71 -0.61 -12.06
C GLY A 212 -17.00 -1.40 -11.93
N LEU A 213 -17.81 -1.46 -13.01
CA LEU A 213 -19.07 -2.20 -13.03
C LEU A 213 -18.87 -3.72 -12.85
N VAL A 214 -17.79 -4.29 -13.39
CA VAL A 214 -17.41 -5.70 -13.18
C VAL A 214 -16.90 -5.96 -11.75
N LEU A 215 -16.23 -4.99 -11.13
CA LEU A 215 -15.74 -5.09 -9.76
C LEU A 215 -16.87 -5.08 -8.72
N VAL A 216 -17.95 -4.32 -8.93
CA VAL A 216 -19.08 -4.22 -7.98
C VAL A 216 -19.60 -5.59 -7.49
N PRO A 217 -20.00 -6.54 -8.36
CA PRO A 217 -20.50 -7.83 -7.90
C PRO A 217 -19.45 -8.66 -7.16
N ILE A 218 -18.18 -8.56 -7.54
CA ILE A 218 -17.07 -9.28 -6.88
C ILE A 218 -16.88 -8.76 -5.47
N VAL A 219 -16.83 -7.42 -5.31
CA VAL A 219 -16.73 -6.77 -4.01
C VAL A 219 -17.95 -7.08 -3.15
N TYR A 220 -19.16 -7.00 -3.72
CA TYR A 220 -20.39 -7.34 -3.02
C TYR A 220 -20.38 -8.77 -2.48
N TRP A 221 -20.02 -9.75 -3.31
CA TRP A 221 -19.95 -11.15 -2.89
C TRP A 221 -18.91 -11.38 -1.80
N GLN A 222 -17.74 -10.73 -1.92
CA GLN A 222 -16.69 -10.77 -0.89
C GLN A 222 -17.14 -10.11 0.43
N LEU A 223 -17.95 -9.05 0.38
CA LEU A 223 -18.47 -8.40 1.58
C LEU A 223 -19.51 -9.26 2.30
N VAL A 224 -20.43 -9.88 1.56
CA VAL A 224 -21.53 -10.68 2.13
C VAL A 224 -21.10 -12.09 2.52
N GLY A 225 -20.08 -12.65 1.87
CA GLY A 225 -19.61 -14.03 2.09
C GLY A 225 -19.03 -14.30 3.49
N GLU A 226 -18.55 -13.27 4.19
CA GLU A 226 -18.12 -13.37 5.58
C GLU A 226 -18.91 -12.39 6.46
N GLY A 227 -19.78 -12.91 7.33
CA GLY A 227 -20.58 -12.07 8.24
C GLY A 227 -19.76 -11.13 9.13
N PHE A 228 -18.48 -11.43 9.34
CA PHE A 228 -17.53 -10.56 10.03
C PHE A 228 -17.26 -9.22 9.31
N ARG A 229 -17.24 -9.21 7.97
CA ARG A 229 -16.94 -8.00 7.17
C ARG A 229 -18.11 -7.02 7.21
N VAL A 230 -19.34 -7.54 7.09
CA VAL A 230 -20.56 -6.74 7.25
C VAL A 230 -20.65 -6.16 8.66
N LYS A 231 -20.32 -6.96 9.69
CA LYS A 231 -20.28 -6.47 11.08
C LYS A 231 -19.31 -5.31 11.27
N ARG A 232 -18.12 -5.34 10.65
CA ARG A 232 -17.18 -4.20 10.68
C ARG A 232 -17.72 -2.96 9.98
N LEU A 233 -18.40 -3.12 8.84
CA LEU A 233 -19.01 -1.99 8.13
C LEU A 233 -20.14 -1.35 8.94
N LEU A 234 -21.00 -2.17 9.54
CA LEU A 234 -22.08 -1.70 10.41
C LEU A 234 -21.53 -1.07 11.69
N ALA A 235 -20.50 -1.67 12.30
CA ALA A 235 -19.83 -1.10 13.46
C ALA A 235 -19.02 0.17 13.13
N TRP A 236 -18.59 0.37 11.88
CA TRP A 236 -18.03 1.64 11.45
C TRP A 236 -19.10 2.72 11.29
N ALA A 237 -20.27 2.36 10.75
CA ALA A 237 -21.40 3.28 10.59
C ALA A 237 -22.05 3.66 11.93
N ASP A 238 -22.11 2.72 12.87
CA ASP A 238 -22.57 2.91 14.24
C ASP A 238 -21.61 2.24 15.25
N PRO A 239 -20.49 2.91 15.61
CA PRO A 239 -19.52 2.39 16.57
C PRO A 239 -20.06 2.21 17.99
N ALA A 240 -21.14 2.91 18.34
CA ALA A 240 -21.74 2.83 19.67
C ALA A 240 -22.56 1.55 19.87
N SER A 241 -22.94 0.86 18.79
CA SER A 241 -23.70 -0.38 18.83
C SER A 241 -22.90 -1.58 19.35
N ASP A 242 -21.58 -1.59 19.15
CA ASP A 242 -20.67 -2.62 19.66
C ASP A 242 -19.32 -2.01 20.11
N PRO A 243 -19.32 -1.28 21.24
CA PRO A 243 -18.17 -0.51 21.67
C PRO A 243 -17.05 -1.37 22.25
N ALA A 244 -17.26 -2.67 22.50
CA ALA A 244 -16.26 -3.61 23.02
C ALA A 244 -15.78 -4.64 21.97
N GLY A 245 -16.49 -4.78 20.85
CA GLY A 245 -16.17 -5.71 19.77
C GLY A 245 -15.71 -4.99 18.50
N ALA A 246 -16.47 -5.14 17.41
CA ALA A 246 -16.07 -4.65 16.09
C ALA A 246 -16.03 -3.12 15.99
N GLY A 247 -16.76 -2.41 16.85
CA GLY A 247 -16.82 -0.95 16.89
C GLY A 247 -15.79 -0.31 17.82
N PHE A 248 -15.07 -1.10 18.61
CA PHE A 248 -14.16 -0.61 19.66
C PHE A 248 -13.14 0.40 19.14
N GLN A 249 -12.40 0.08 18.07
CA GLN A 249 -11.37 0.98 17.52
C GLN A 249 -11.95 2.32 17.03
N ALA A 250 -13.10 2.29 16.35
CA ALA A 250 -13.76 3.50 15.87
C ALA A 250 -14.35 4.33 17.03
N TYR A 251 -14.97 3.66 18.00
CA TYR A 251 -15.54 4.30 19.18
C TYR A 251 -14.47 4.96 20.06
N GLN A 252 -13.36 4.27 20.32
CA GLN A 252 -12.22 4.83 21.05
C GLN A 252 -11.56 6.00 20.32
N SER A 253 -11.45 5.94 19.00
CA SER A 253 -10.94 7.06 18.20
C SER A 253 -11.84 8.31 18.35
N LEU A 254 -13.16 8.14 18.34
CA LEU A 254 -14.11 9.22 18.56
C LEU A 254 -14.04 9.78 19.98
N LEU A 255 -13.91 8.91 21.00
CA LEU A 255 -13.73 9.34 22.39
C LEU A 255 -12.42 10.08 22.59
N ALA A 256 -11.32 9.60 22.00
CA ALA A 256 -10.01 10.25 22.07
C ALA A 256 -10.08 11.66 21.46
N LEU A 257 -10.69 11.81 20.28
CA LEU A 257 -10.93 13.12 19.65
C LEU A 257 -11.82 14.03 20.52
N GLY A 258 -12.88 13.50 21.12
CA GLY A 258 -13.76 14.26 22.00
C GLY A 258 -13.10 14.72 23.31
N SER A 259 -12.15 13.94 23.83
CA SER A 259 -11.45 14.23 25.09
C SER A 259 -10.24 15.16 24.94
N GLY A 260 -9.68 15.28 23.72
CA GLY A 260 -8.41 15.97 23.46
C GLY A 260 -8.47 17.50 23.47
N GLY A 261 -9.64 18.12 23.26
CA GLY A 261 -9.77 19.57 23.11
C GLY A 261 -9.02 20.14 21.89
N LEU A 262 -9.05 21.46 21.68
CA LEU A 262 -8.42 22.11 20.51
C LEU A 262 -6.88 22.14 20.57
N THR A 263 -6.31 22.10 21.77
CA THR A 263 -4.85 22.21 22.02
C THR A 263 -4.21 20.87 22.41
N GLY A 264 -4.99 19.79 22.51
CA GLY A 264 -4.53 18.51 23.03
C GLY A 264 -4.41 18.50 24.57
N VAL A 265 -4.35 17.31 25.14
CA VAL A 265 -4.11 17.08 26.59
C VAL A 265 -2.62 17.00 26.95
N GLY A 266 -1.72 17.22 25.99
CA GLY A 266 -0.27 17.07 26.16
C GLY A 266 0.25 15.68 25.79
N ILE A 267 1.52 15.62 25.39
CA ILE A 267 2.19 14.38 24.92
C ILE A 267 2.26 13.37 26.08
N GLY A 268 1.74 12.15 25.86
CA GLY A 268 1.76 11.07 26.85
C GLY A 268 0.66 11.11 27.92
N GLN A 269 -0.29 12.06 27.84
CA GLN A 269 -1.39 12.21 28.81
C GLN A 269 -2.76 11.77 28.27
N GLY A 270 -2.82 11.21 27.06
CA GLY A 270 -4.04 10.68 26.44
C GLY A 270 -4.56 9.44 27.17
N ARG A 271 -5.35 9.61 28.22
CA ARG A 271 -5.93 8.51 29.04
C ARG A 271 -6.67 7.44 28.22
N LEU A 272 -7.23 7.80 27.06
CA LEU A 272 -8.00 6.90 26.19
C LEU A 272 -7.14 6.21 25.12
N GLU A 273 -5.97 6.76 24.78
CA GLU A 273 -4.96 6.07 23.96
C GLU A 273 -4.50 4.77 24.66
N VAL A 274 -4.41 4.81 25.99
CA VAL A 274 -4.02 3.66 26.83
C VAL A 274 -5.07 2.55 26.80
N GLN A 275 -6.35 2.92 26.85
CA GLN A 275 -7.45 1.97 26.96
C GLN A 275 -7.78 1.31 25.61
N ALA A 276 -7.59 2.03 24.49
CA ALA A 276 -7.82 1.54 23.13
C ALA A 276 -6.85 0.45 22.66
N ILE A 277 -5.74 0.23 23.37
CA ILE A 277 -4.72 -0.75 22.99
C ILE A 277 -4.72 -1.96 23.93
N GLN A 278 -5.36 -1.87 25.12
CA GLN A 278 -5.46 -2.96 26.11
C GLN A 278 -6.54 -4.03 25.80
N CYS A 279 -7.22 -3.98 24.65
CA CYS A 279 -8.22 -4.98 24.23
C CYS A 279 -7.91 -5.57 22.86
#